data_AF-A0A518CFN6-F1
#
_entry.id   AF-A0A518CFN6-F1
#
_cell.length_a   1.000
_cell.length_b   1.000
_cell.length_c   1.000
_cell.angle_alpha   90.00
_cell.angle_beta   90.00
_cell.angle_gamma   90.00
#
_symmetry.space_group_name_H-M   'P 1'
#
loop_
_entity.id
_entity.type
_entity.pdbx_description
1 polymer ?
#
loop_
_entity_poly.entity_id
_entity_poly.type
_entity_poly.pdbx_seq_one_letter_code
_entity_poly.pdbx_strand_id
1 'polypeptide(L)'
;MEVSHAVQALGGTNTEERRKAAEACAKDPSIAMAAIVPLCRCCGDRDEQVSQWSQAALEELGPPEADELESLLELTTSAELTAYWAVTLVGRLQAKASPAAAHLANLIEKEDTPVEVRNRAIWAIGQIGAVDESIKTTLEKAAQSENARTARLASKALSNM
;
A
#
# COMPACT_ATOMS: atom_id res chain seq x y z
N MET A 1 -4.80 5.24 24.20
CA MET A 1 -4.49 3.79 24.18
C MET A 1 -2.99 3.68 24.05
N GLU A 2 -2.33 2.78 24.79
CA GLU A 2 -0.87 2.57 24.63
C GLU A 2 -0.56 1.95 23.26
N VAL A 3 0.58 2.35 22.66
CA VAL A 3 0.99 1.91 21.31
C VAL A 3 1.07 0.39 21.20
N SER A 4 1.77 -0.26 22.14
CA SER A 4 1.95 -1.72 22.14
C SER A 4 0.62 -2.47 22.24
N HIS A 5 -0.32 -1.93 23.01
CA HIS A 5 -1.66 -2.49 23.13
C HIS A 5 -2.47 -2.30 21.84
N ALA A 6 -2.36 -1.15 21.17
CA ALA A 6 -3.04 -0.92 19.89
C ALA A 6 -2.56 -1.91 18.81
N VAL A 7 -1.24 -2.09 18.68
CA VAL A 7 -0.63 -3.05 17.74
C VAL A 7 -1.13 -4.48 18.02
N GLN A 8 -1.10 -4.90 19.28
CA GLN A 8 -1.58 -6.23 19.67
C GLN A 8 -3.08 -6.39 19.41
N ALA A 9 -3.89 -5.39 19.77
CA ALA A 9 -5.34 -5.42 19.65
C ALA A 9 -5.77 -5.51 18.19
N LEU A 10 -5.14 -4.77 17.27
CA LEU A 10 -5.41 -4.85 15.82
C LEU A 10 -5.20 -6.27 15.26
N GLY A 11 -4.20 -7.01 15.77
CA GLY A 11 -3.96 -8.41 15.39
C GLY A 11 -4.85 -9.42 16.11
N GLY A 12 -5.69 -8.97 17.05
CA GLY A 12 -6.50 -9.82 17.92
C GLY A 12 -7.80 -10.31 17.29
N THR A 13 -8.41 -11.33 17.91
CA THR A 13 -9.69 -11.89 17.45
C THR A 13 -10.91 -11.11 17.95
N ASN A 14 -10.76 -10.31 19.01
CA ASN A 14 -11.84 -9.51 19.58
C ASN A 14 -12.14 -8.27 18.73
N THR A 15 -13.30 -8.27 18.06
CA THR A 15 -13.73 -7.18 17.18
C THR A 15 -13.82 -5.82 17.88
N GLU A 16 -14.27 -5.78 19.13
CA GLU A 16 -14.41 -4.51 19.86
C GLU A 16 -13.05 -3.91 20.21
N GLU A 17 -12.07 -4.75 20.54
CA GLU A 17 -10.68 -4.32 20.77
C GLU A 17 -10.02 -3.84 19.47
N ARG A 18 -10.20 -4.57 18.36
CA ARG A 18 -9.74 -4.12 17.04
C ARG A 18 -10.33 -2.76 16.66
N ARG A 19 -11.62 -2.55 16.91
CA ARG A 19 -12.30 -1.29 16.59
C ARG A 19 -11.72 -0.12 17.40
N LYS A 20 -11.58 -0.29 18.72
CA LYS A 20 -10.96 0.73 19.58
C LYS A 20 -9.52 1.03 19.18
N ALA A 21 -8.76 0.02 18.77
CA ALA A 21 -7.39 0.19 18.33
C ALA A 21 -7.31 0.92 16.99
N ALA A 22 -8.13 0.54 16.00
CA ALA A 22 -8.20 1.22 14.70
C ALA A 22 -8.65 2.68 14.86
N GLU A 23 -9.66 2.94 15.68
CA GLU A 23 -10.12 4.30 15.99
C GLU A 23 -9.02 5.12 16.67
N ALA A 24 -8.26 4.52 17.60
CA ALA A 24 -7.13 5.20 18.24
C ALA A 24 -6.03 5.55 17.23
N CYS A 25 -5.71 4.66 16.29
CA CYS A 25 -4.77 4.94 15.20
C CYS A 25 -5.25 6.08 14.30
N ALA A 26 -6.55 6.11 13.97
CA ALA A 26 -7.12 7.18 13.14
C ALA A 26 -7.09 8.56 13.81
N LYS A 27 -7.08 8.59 15.16
CA LYS A 27 -7.03 9.83 15.95
C LYS A 27 -5.61 10.26 16.31
N ASP A 28 -4.64 9.35 16.25
CA ASP A 28 -3.27 9.58 16.68
C ASP A 28 -2.26 8.98 15.67
N PRO A 29 -1.64 9.83 14.83
CA PRO A 29 -0.65 9.40 13.85
C PRO A 29 0.56 8.68 14.46
N SER A 30 0.90 8.92 15.72
CA SER A 30 2.03 8.25 16.37
C SER A 30 1.74 6.77 16.63
N ILE A 31 0.49 6.46 17.01
CA ILE A 31 0.02 5.08 17.16
C ILE A 31 -0.08 4.44 15.76
N ALA A 32 -0.62 5.15 14.78
CA ALA A 32 -0.72 4.64 13.41
C ALA A 32 0.64 4.29 12.80
N MET A 33 1.65 5.15 13.00
CA MET A 33 3.01 4.92 12.52
C MET A 33 3.62 3.63 13.09
N ALA A 34 3.37 3.33 14.37
CA ALA A 34 3.84 2.09 14.98
C ALA A 34 2.99 0.84 14.60
N ALA A 35 1.87 1.02 13.91
CA ALA A 35 0.90 -0.03 13.61
C ALA A 35 0.64 -0.21 12.10
N ILE A 36 1.56 0.22 11.23
CA ILE A 36 1.40 0.20 9.76
C ILE A 36 0.99 -1.19 9.24
N VAL A 37 1.74 -2.24 9.57
CA VAL A 37 1.48 -3.61 9.08
C VAL A 37 0.11 -4.13 9.56
N PRO A 38 -0.23 -4.08 10.87
CA PRO A 38 -1.57 -4.42 11.34
C PRO A 38 -2.68 -3.59 10.67
N LEU A 39 -2.50 -2.27 10.48
CA LEU A 39 -3.49 -1.41 9.84
C LEU A 39 -3.76 -1.83 8.40
N CYS A 40 -2.71 -2.10 7.61
CA CYS A 40 -2.86 -2.62 6.24
C CYS A 40 -3.68 -3.90 6.20
N ARG A 41 -3.48 -4.82 7.15
CA ARG A 41 -4.29 -6.05 7.26
C ARG A 41 -5.74 -5.74 7.62
N CYS A 42 -5.95 -4.83 8.57
CA CYS A 42 -7.28 -4.43 9.02
C CYS A 42 -8.08 -3.61 7.98
N CYS A 43 -7.47 -3.07 6.93
CA CYS A 43 -8.22 -2.49 5.82
C CYS A 43 -9.18 -3.50 5.16
N GLY A 44 -8.85 -4.80 5.19
CA GLY A 44 -9.71 -5.89 4.73
C GLY A 44 -10.52 -6.57 5.84
N ASP A 45 -10.68 -5.94 7.02
CA ASP A 45 -11.41 -6.55 8.14
C ASP A 45 -12.88 -6.82 7.79
N ARG A 46 -13.45 -7.85 8.41
CA ARG A 46 -14.87 -8.20 8.28
C ARG A 46 -15.79 -7.20 8.98
N ASP A 47 -15.31 -6.56 10.03
CA ASP A 47 -16.01 -5.46 10.68
C ASP A 47 -15.77 -4.17 9.91
N GLU A 48 -16.85 -3.58 9.40
CA GLU A 48 -16.78 -2.40 8.55
C GLU A 48 -16.16 -1.19 9.26
N GLN A 49 -16.39 -1.04 10.58
CA GLN A 49 -15.80 0.08 11.32
C GLN A 49 -14.29 -0.10 11.50
N VAL A 50 -13.82 -1.32 11.76
CA VAL A 50 -12.37 -1.62 11.79
C VAL A 50 -11.73 -1.29 10.44
N SER A 51 -12.36 -1.71 9.34
CA SER A 51 -11.87 -1.41 7.99
C SER A 51 -11.82 0.10 7.72
N GLN A 52 -12.92 0.82 7.96
CA GLN A 52 -13.00 2.26 7.72
C GLN A 52 -11.99 3.05 8.54
N TRP A 53 -11.87 2.76 9.85
CA TRP A 53 -10.89 3.44 10.70
C TRP A 53 -9.45 3.14 10.30
N SER A 54 -9.16 1.90 9.89
CA SER A 54 -7.81 1.53 9.43
C SER A 54 -7.44 2.28 8.15
N GLN A 55 -8.36 2.37 7.19
CA GLN A 55 -8.17 3.14 5.97
C GLN A 55 -8.00 4.64 6.26
N ALA A 56 -8.80 5.22 7.16
CA ALA A 56 -8.67 6.61 7.57
C ALA A 56 -7.31 6.90 8.23
N ALA A 57 -6.85 6.01 9.11
CA ALA A 57 -5.54 6.12 9.74
C ALA A 57 -4.40 6.10 8.71
N LEU A 58 -4.46 5.22 7.71
CA LEU A 58 -3.45 5.14 6.66
C LEU A 58 -3.53 6.29 5.65
N GLU A 59 -4.71 6.87 5.40
CA GLU A 59 -4.84 7.99 4.47
C GLU A 59 -4.11 9.24 5.00
N GLU A 60 -4.30 9.55 6.28
CA GLU A 60 -3.67 10.69 6.98
C GLU A 60 -2.22 10.40 7.39
N LEU A 61 -1.77 9.14 7.31
CA LEU A 61 -0.40 8.77 7.64
C LEU A 61 0.59 9.36 6.63
N GLY A 62 1.66 9.96 7.17
CA GLY A 62 2.82 10.36 6.38
C GLY A 62 3.54 9.17 5.70
N PRO A 63 4.67 9.43 5.02
CA PRO A 63 5.49 8.34 4.51
C PRO A 63 5.96 7.45 5.67
N PRO A 64 5.98 6.12 5.50
CA PRO A 64 6.52 5.22 6.51
C PRO A 64 8.05 5.37 6.59
N GLU A 65 8.66 4.75 7.59
CA GLU A 65 10.11 4.63 7.67
C GLU A 65 10.65 3.60 6.65
N ALA A 66 11.92 3.75 6.25
CA ALA A 66 12.49 2.93 5.18
C ALA A 66 12.72 1.46 5.58
N ASP A 67 12.87 1.19 6.87
CA ASP A 67 13.00 -0.16 7.44
C ASP A 67 11.70 -0.97 7.36
N GLU A 68 10.54 -0.31 7.23
CA GLU A 68 9.25 -0.96 6.99
C GLU A 68 9.10 -1.53 5.58
N LEU A 69 10.02 -1.21 4.65
CA LEU A 69 9.90 -1.57 3.23
C LEU A 69 9.70 -3.07 3.02
N GLU A 70 10.53 -3.92 3.65
CA GLU A 70 10.44 -5.37 3.47
C GLU A 70 9.10 -5.92 3.97
N SER A 71 8.65 -5.47 5.14
CA SER A 71 7.37 -5.88 5.71
C SER A 71 6.17 -5.43 4.85
N LEU A 72 6.26 -4.25 4.24
CA LEU A 72 5.24 -3.79 3.30
C LEU A 72 5.22 -4.62 2.01
N LEU A 73 6.39 -5.03 1.49
CA LEU A 73 6.46 -5.86 0.29
C LEU A 73 5.80 -7.22 0.47
N GLU A 74 5.92 -7.84 1.65
CA GLU A 74 5.23 -9.10 1.99
C GLU A 74 3.70 -8.98 1.90
N LEU A 75 3.14 -7.79 2.16
CA LEU A 75 1.69 -7.57 2.13
C LEU A 75 1.13 -7.34 0.72
N THR A 76 1.98 -7.05 -0.27
CA THR A 76 1.53 -6.69 -1.62
C THR A 76 0.89 -7.84 -2.40
N THR A 77 1.05 -9.09 -1.94
CA THR A 77 0.39 -10.28 -2.50
C THR A 77 -0.74 -10.81 -1.62
N SER A 78 -1.16 -10.03 -0.61
CA SER A 78 -2.30 -10.36 0.26
C SER A 78 -3.64 -10.04 -0.42
N ALA A 79 -4.73 -10.10 0.34
CA ALA A 79 -6.05 -9.67 -0.13
C ALA A 79 -6.02 -8.23 -0.69
N GLU A 80 -6.89 -7.95 -1.66
CA GLU A 80 -6.85 -6.75 -2.50
C GLU A 80 -6.66 -5.43 -1.73
N LEU A 81 -7.47 -5.17 -0.70
CA LEU A 81 -7.35 -3.93 0.09
C LEU A 81 -6.04 -3.86 0.89
N THR A 82 -5.58 -4.97 1.46
CA THR A 82 -4.29 -5.03 2.17
C THR A 82 -3.13 -4.77 1.22
N ALA A 83 -3.14 -5.42 0.06
CA ALA A 83 -2.13 -5.22 -0.98
C ALA A 83 -2.15 -3.78 -1.50
N TYR A 84 -3.33 -3.21 -1.74
CA TYR A 84 -3.48 -1.84 -2.21
C TYR A 84 -2.83 -0.82 -1.26
N TRP A 85 -3.09 -0.93 0.05
CA TRP A 85 -2.50 -0.02 1.04
C TRP A 85 -1.01 -0.24 1.21
N ALA A 86 -0.54 -1.49 1.20
CA ALA A 86 0.87 -1.80 1.22
C ALA A 86 1.62 -1.13 0.05
N VAL A 87 1.14 -1.30 -1.19
CA VAL A 87 1.73 -0.65 -2.36
C VAL A 87 1.63 0.88 -2.30
N THR A 88 0.56 1.42 -1.72
CA THR A 88 0.42 2.87 -1.50
C THR A 88 1.53 3.41 -0.60
N LEU A 89 1.80 2.75 0.52
CA LEU A 89 2.83 3.16 1.47
C LEU A 89 4.24 2.98 0.88
N VAL A 90 4.49 1.90 0.12
CA VAL A 90 5.73 1.74 -0.64
C VAL A 90 5.95 2.91 -1.61
N GLY A 91 4.91 3.35 -2.32
CA GLY A 91 5.01 4.53 -3.19
C GLY A 91 5.30 5.84 -2.43
N ARG A 92 4.79 5.99 -1.21
CA ARG A 92 5.04 7.18 -0.36
C ARG A 92 6.48 7.25 0.15
N LEU A 93 7.24 6.15 0.15
CA LEU A 93 8.68 6.16 0.40
C LEU A 93 9.50 6.82 -0.72
N GLN A 94 8.90 7.05 -1.90
CA GLN A 94 9.55 7.67 -3.06
C GLN A 94 10.89 6.96 -3.39
N ALA A 95 11.95 7.71 -3.67
CA ALA A 95 13.26 7.17 -4.01
C ALA A 95 13.85 6.21 -2.94
N LYS A 96 13.40 6.27 -1.67
CA LYS A 96 13.83 5.29 -0.66
C LYS A 96 13.36 3.86 -0.97
N ALA A 97 12.28 3.72 -1.75
CA ALA A 97 11.75 2.45 -2.22
C ALA A 97 12.31 2.01 -3.59
N SER A 98 13.41 2.59 -4.08
CA SER A 98 14.06 2.11 -5.31
C SER A 98 14.32 0.60 -5.35
N PRO A 99 14.73 -0.08 -4.24
CA PRO A 99 14.89 -1.54 -4.25
C PRO A 99 13.62 -2.33 -4.55
N ALA A 100 12.43 -1.75 -4.33
CA ALA A 100 11.14 -2.38 -4.57
C ALA A 100 10.67 -2.28 -6.02
N ALA A 101 11.33 -1.50 -6.87
CA ALA A 101 10.80 -1.14 -8.19
C ALA A 101 10.57 -2.37 -9.09
N ALA A 102 11.48 -3.35 -9.07
CA ALA A 102 11.32 -4.61 -9.81
C ALA A 102 10.16 -5.47 -9.27
N HIS A 103 9.97 -5.50 -7.94
CA HIS A 103 8.83 -6.19 -7.33
C HIS A 103 7.49 -5.58 -7.75
N LEU A 104 7.40 -4.25 -7.75
CA LEU A 104 6.20 -3.54 -8.20
C LEU A 104 5.94 -3.75 -9.70
N ALA A 105 6.97 -3.82 -10.53
CA ALA A 105 6.82 -4.15 -11.96
C ALA A 105 6.24 -5.55 -12.14
N ASN A 106 6.71 -6.54 -11.37
CA ASN A 106 6.13 -7.88 -11.39
C ASN A 106 4.64 -7.89 -11.00
N LEU A 107 4.20 -7.08 -10.03
CA LEU A 107 2.79 -6.98 -9.67
C LEU A 107 1.93 -6.47 -10.84
N ILE A 108 2.46 -5.60 -11.71
CA ILE A 108 1.73 -5.06 -12.86
C ILE A 108 1.53 -6.14 -13.93
N GLU A 109 2.52 -7.02 -14.14
CA GLU A 109 2.45 -8.05 -15.19
C GLU A 109 1.68 -9.30 -14.76
N LYS A 110 1.57 -9.56 -13.46
CA LYS A 110 0.95 -10.78 -12.94
C LYS A 110 -0.57 -10.75 -13.12
N GLU A 111 -1.09 -11.73 -13.86
CA GLU A 111 -2.52 -11.78 -14.24
C GLU A 111 -3.47 -11.84 -13.03
N ASP A 112 -3.07 -12.56 -11.98
CA ASP A 112 -3.88 -12.76 -10.76
C ASP A 112 -3.91 -11.52 -9.84
N THR A 113 -3.11 -10.50 -10.12
CA THR A 113 -3.07 -9.28 -9.30
C THR A 113 -4.28 -8.42 -9.61
N PRO A 114 -5.09 -8.01 -8.61
CA PRO A 114 -6.27 -7.17 -8.85
C PRO A 114 -5.94 -5.87 -9.59
N VAL A 115 -6.85 -5.42 -10.46
CA VAL A 115 -6.64 -4.21 -11.30
C VAL A 115 -6.25 -2.99 -10.47
N GLU A 116 -6.88 -2.79 -9.31
CA GLU A 116 -6.59 -1.64 -8.46
C GLU A 116 -5.21 -1.73 -7.80
N VAL A 117 -4.73 -2.93 -7.47
CA VAL A 117 -3.36 -3.15 -6.98
C VAL A 117 -2.35 -2.87 -8.09
N ARG A 118 -2.60 -3.33 -9.32
CA ARG A 118 -1.76 -3.00 -10.50
C ARG A 118 -1.70 -1.50 -10.76
N ASN A 119 -2.85 -0.83 -10.75
CA ASN A 119 -2.93 0.62 -10.90
C ASN A 119 -2.16 1.34 -9.80
N ARG A 120 -2.22 0.83 -8.57
CA ARG A 120 -1.48 1.39 -7.45
C ARG A 120 0.03 1.16 -7.58
N ALA A 121 0.45 0.00 -8.10
CA ALA A 121 1.86 -0.30 -8.38
C ALA A 121 2.43 0.63 -9.46
N ILE A 122 1.69 0.89 -10.54
CA ILE A 122 2.07 1.87 -11.57
C ILE A 122 2.28 3.26 -10.95
N TRP A 123 1.34 3.71 -10.11
CA TRP A 123 1.47 4.99 -9.42
C TRP A 123 2.71 5.02 -8.51
N ALA A 124 2.95 3.94 -7.74
CA ALA A 124 4.08 3.83 -6.83
C ALA A 124 5.43 3.88 -7.57
N ILE A 125 5.57 3.16 -8.68
CA ILE A 125 6.77 3.24 -9.55
C ILE A 125 7.01 4.68 -10.00
N GLY A 126 5.95 5.39 -10.42
CA GLY A 126 6.06 6.81 -10.80
C GLY A 126 6.40 7.76 -9.65
N GLN A 127 6.17 7.38 -8.38
CA GLN A 127 6.65 8.14 -7.21
C GLN A 127 8.10 7.80 -6.86
N ILE A 128 8.51 6.55 -7.06
CA ILE A 128 9.87 6.08 -6.83
C ILE A 128 10.84 6.71 -7.85
N GLY A 129 10.38 6.93 -9.08
CA GLY A 129 11.20 7.49 -10.16
C GLY A 129 12.27 6.51 -10.64
N ALA A 130 12.02 5.20 -10.58
CA ALA A 130 12.96 4.19 -11.02
C ALA A 130 13.03 4.15 -12.56
N VAL A 131 14.22 4.33 -13.13
CA VAL A 131 14.44 4.49 -14.59
C VAL A 131 14.96 3.23 -15.31
N ASP A 132 14.72 2.04 -14.75
CA ASP A 132 15.18 0.80 -15.35
C ASP A 132 14.43 0.49 -16.67
N GLU A 133 15.15 0.00 -17.69
CA GLU A 133 14.58 -0.30 -19.01
C GLU A 133 13.49 -1.39 -18.95
N SER A 134 13.63 -2.35 -18.04
CA SER A 134 12.61 -3.39 -17.82
C SER A 134 11.31 -2.77 -17.30
N ILE A 135 11.41 -1.86 -16.33
CA ILE A 135 10.27 -1.14 -15.74
C ILE A 135 9.60 -0.27 -16.81
N LYS A 136 10.40 0.45 -17.61
CA LYS A 136 9.89 1.25 -18.71
C LYS A 136 9.10 0.39 -19.69
N THR A 137 9.62 -0.77 -20.08
CA THR A 137 8.93 -1.71 -20.96
C THR A 137 7.60 -2.20 -20.35
N THR A 138 7.58 -2.53 -19.06
CA THR A 138 6.36 -2.91 -18.34
C THR A 138 5.33 -1.78 -18.35
N LEU A 139 5.76 -0.53 -18.11
CA LEU A 139 4.87 0.64 -18.14
C LEU A 139 4.37 0.95 -19.56
N GLU A 140 5.19 0.81 -20.60
CA GLU A 140 4.77 0.98 -21.99
C GLU A 140 3.68 -0.02 -22.38
N LYS A 141 3.81 -1.28 -21.96
CA LYS A 141 2.74 -2.29 -22.11
C LYS A 141 1.48 -1.87 -21.35
N ALA A 142 1.62 -1.43 -20.10
CA ALA A 142 0.49 -0.99 -19.29
C ALA A 142 -0.21 0.27 -19.87
N ALA A 143 0.54 1.14 -20.55
CA ALA A 143 0.03 2.31 -21.26
C ALA A 143 -0.87 1.94 -22.46
N GLN A 144 -0.72 0.72 -22.98
CA GLN A 144 -1.55 0.16 -24.06
C GLN A 144 -2.74 -0.65 -23.54
N SER A 145 -2.96 -0.70 -22.22
CA SER A 145 -4.08 -1.43 -21.63
C SER A 145 -5.43 -0.88 -22.10
N GLU A 146 -6.40 -1.77 -22.35
CA GLU A 146 -7.78 -1.39 -22.62
C GLU A 146 -8.45 -0.68 -21.43
N ASN A 147 -7.93 -0.87 -20.21
CA ASN A 147 -8.39 -0.13 -19.05
C ASN A 147 -7.83 1.31 -19.09
N ALA A 148 -8.70 2.28 -19.37
CA ALA A 148 -8.33 3.69 -19.51
C ALA A 148 -7.61 4.27 -18.28
N ARG A 149 -7.94 3.80 -17.06
CA ARG A 149 -7.25 4.24 -15.84
C ARG A 149 -5.83 3.70 -15.79
N THR A 150 -5.64 2.40 -16.07
CA THR A 150 -4.32 1.77 -16.17
C THR A 150 -3.45 2.49 -17.20
N ALA A 151 -3.98 2.68 -18.41
CA ALA A 151 -3.26 3.35 -19.49
C ALA A 151 -2.83 4.78 -19.10
N ARG A 152 -3.74 5.57 -18.52
CA ARG A 152 -3.45 6.95 -18.09
C ARG A 152 -2.39 7.00 -16.99
N LEU A 153 -2.46 6.11 -16.00
CA LEU A 153 -1.50 6.05 -14.91
C LEU A 153 -0.10 5.68 -15.43
N ALA A 154 -0.03 4.72 -16.35
CA ALA A 154 1.23 4.26 -16.92
C ALA A 154 1.91 5.36 -17.76
N SER A 155 1.15 6.05 -18.62
CA SER A 155 1.66 7.20 -19.37
C SER A 155 2.16 8.32 -18.47
N LYS A 156 1.48 8.58 -17.34
CA LYS A 156 1.92 9.57 -16.35
C LYS A 156 3.19 9.12 -15.61
N ALA A 157 3.31 7.83 -15.28
CA ALA A 157 4.51 7.31 -14.67
C ALA A 157 5.71 7.45 -15.61
N LEU A 158 5.54 7.09 -16.89
CA LEU A 158 6.56 7.27 -17.94
C LEU A 158 7.01 8.72 -18.13
N SER A 159 6.10 9.70 -18.00
CA SER A 159 6.47 11.12 -18.11
C SER A 159 7.22 11.68 -16.90
N ASN A 160 7.16 10.97 -15.77
CA ASN A 160 7.79 11.36 -14.51
C ASN A 160 9.16 10.69 -14.28
N MET A 161 9.54 9.76 -15.16
CA MET A 161 10.84 9.06 -15.16
C MET A 161 11.92 9.89 -15.84
#